data_AF-A0A6L7KNZ2-F1
#
_entry.id   AF-A0A6L7KNZ2-F1
#
_cell.length_a   1.000
_cell.length_b   1.000
_cell.length_c   1.000
_cell.angle_alpha   90.00
_cell.angle_beta   90.00
_cell.angle_gamma   90.00
#
_symmetry.space_group_name_H-M   'P 1'
#
loop_
_entity.id
_entity.type
_entity.pdbx_description
1 polymer ?
#
loop_
_entity_poly.entity_id
_entity_poly.type
_entity_poly.pdbx_seq_one_letter_code
_entity_poly.pdbx_strand_id
1 'polypeptide(L)' 'LGFDPIWFGVICVVVIEMGLITPPVGINVFVVKGVAAGVPMSTIFRGVLPFWVAMAVCLALLVAFPQIALFLPGQMR' A
#
# COMPACT_ATOMS: atom_id res chain seq x y z
N LEU A 1 -15.50 14.52 13.95
CA LEU A 1 -15.14 14.03 12.61
C LEU A 1 -15.92 12.73 12.41
N GLY A 2 -17.04 12.75 11.65
CA GLY A 2 -17.95 11.60 11.51
C GLY A 2 -17.40 10.48 10.62
N PHE A 3 -16.12 10.16 10.74
CA PHE A 3 -15.44 9.10 10.00
C PHE A 3 -15.25 7.89 10.90
N ASP A 4 -15.47 6.69 10.35
CA ASP A 4 -15.26 5.44 11.07
C ASP A 4 -13.74 5.26 11.34
N PRO A 5 -13.30 5.10 12.60
CA PRO A 5 -11.89 4.94 12.94
C PRO A 5 -11.24 3.72 12.28
N ILE A 6 -12.01 2.66 12.00
CA ILE A 6 -11.51 1.45 11.34
C ILE A 6 -11.20 1.76 9.88
N TRP A 7 -12.11 2.45 9.18
CA TRP A 7 -11.88 2.89 7.80
C TRP A 7 -10.64 3.78 7.69
N PHE A 8 -10.49 4.73 8.61
CA PHE A 8 -9.31 5.60 8.66
C PHE A 8 -8.02 4.78 8.91
N GLY A 9 -8.06 3.84 9.86
CA GLY A 9 -6.94 2.94 10.13
C GLY A 9 -6.52 2.13 8.91
N VAL A 10 -7.48 1.58 8.16
CA VAL A 10 -7.22 0.82 6.91
C VAL A 10 -6.53 1.71 5.88
N ILE A 11 -7.01 2.93 5.66
CA ILE A 11 -6.37 3.87 4.74
C ILE A 11 -4.94 4.20 5.19
N CYS A 12 -4.73 4.48 6.48
CA CYS A 12 -3.41 4.76 7.02
C CYS A 12 -2.44 3.60 6.75
N VAL A 13 -2.85 2.35 6.99
CA VAL A 13 -2.02 1.16 6.73
C VAL A 13 -1.65 1.07 5.25
N VAL A 14 -2.62 1.23 4.34
CA VAL A 14 -2.35 1.19 2.89
C VAL A 14 -1.36 2.28 2.46
N VAL A 15 -1.52 3.51 2.96
CA VAL A 15 -0.62 4.62 2.66
C VAL A 15 0.79 4.38 3.20
N ILE A 16 0.92 3.82 4.41
CA ILE A 16 2.22 3.45 4.99
C ILE A 16 2.91 2.40 4.10
N GLU A 17 2.19 1.36 3.69
CA GLU A 17 2.71 0.32 2.79
C GLU A 17 3.19 0.92 1.44
N MET A 18 2.44 1.86 0.85
CA MET A 18 2.88 2.57 -0.36
C MET A 18 4.17 3.36 -0.13
N GLY A 19 4.34 3.95 1.06
CA GLY A 19 5.55 4.64 1.48
C GLY A 19 6.77 3.73 1.62
N LEU A 20 6.58 2.48 2.08
CA LEU A 20 7.66 1.49 2.20
C LEU A 20 8.22 1.02 0.86
N ILE A 21 7.48 1.25 -0.22
CA ILE A 21 7.84 0.84 -1.58
C ILE A 21 8.47 2.00 -2.36
N THR A 22 8.08 3.25 -2.08
CA THR A 22 8.50 4.45 -2.82
C THR A 22 9.77 5.05 -2.19
N PRO A 23 10.75 5.57 -2.97
CA PRO A 23 11.85 6.34 -2.37
C PRO A 23 11.29 7.63 -1.74
N PRO A 24 11.73 8.09 -0.55
CA PRO A 24 13.04 7.85 0.08
C PRO A 24 13.13 6.69 1.07
N VAL A 25 11.99 6.16 1.57
CA VAL A 25 11.99 5.08 2.57
C VAL A 25 12.30 3.75 1.88
N GLY A 26 11.51 3.35 0.88
CA GLY A 26 11.82 2.30 -0.09
C GLY A 26 12.34 0.96 0.45
N ILE A 27 12.11 0.66 1.74
CA ILE A 27 12.74 -0.43 2.49
C ILE A 27 12.55 -1.75 1.75
N ASN A 28 11.36 -2.03 1.22
CA ASN A 28 11.07 -3.26 0.50
C ASN A 28 11.94 -3.40 -0.76
N VAL A 29 12.15 -2.30 -1.50
CA VAL A 29 12.97 -2.28 -2.71
C VAL A 29 14.46 -2.41 -2.36
N PHE A 30 14.91 -1.80 -1.25
CA PHE A 30 16.27 -1.93 -0.75
C PHE A 30 16.60 -3.34 -0.25
N VAL A 31 15.65 -4.01 0.42
CA VAL A 31 15.79 -5.41 0.83
C VAL A 31 15.95 -6.32 -0.39
N VAL A 32 15.12 -6.13 -1.43
CA VAL A 32 15.26 -6.90 -2.68
C VAL A 32 16.61 -6.64 -3.35
N LYS A 33 17.11 -5.40 -3.34
CA LYS A 33 18.45 -5.08 -3.86
C LYS A 33 19.57 -5.78 -3.08
N GLY A 34 19.41 -5.96 -1.77
CA GLY A 34 20.36 -6.71 -0.93
C GLY A 34 20.43 -8.21 -1.27
N VAL A 35 19.30 -8.82 -1.62
CA VAL A 35 19.23 -10.23 -2.03
C VAL A 35 19.65 -10.42 -3.50
N ALA A 36 19.26 -9.47 -4.38
CA ALA A 36 19.53 -9.50 -5.81
C ALA A 36 20.62 -8.49 -6.20
N ALA A 37 21.85 -8.72 -5.73
CA ALA A 37 22.98 -7.78 -5.89
C ALA A 37 23.24 -7.36 -7.35
N GLY A 38 22.99 -8.23 -8.33
CA GLY A 38 23.19 -7.97 -9.76
C GLY A 38 22.11 -7.13 -10.44
N VAL A 39 20.96 -6.89 -9.81
CA VAL A 39 19.84 -6.17 -10.43
C VAL A 39 19.93 -4.68 -10.10
N PRO A 40 19.97 -3.76 -11.09
CA PRO A 40 20.01 -2.33 -10.80
C PRO A 40 18.71 -1.87 -10.16
N MET A 41 18.80 -0.90 -9.23
CA MET A 41 17.67 -0.39 -8.46
C MET A 41 16.53 0.11 -9.36
N SER A 42 16.86 0.72 -10.49
CA SER A 42 15.90 1.18 -11.51
C SER A 42 15.03 0.06 -12.07
N THR A 43 15.57 -1.15 -12.21
CA THR A 43 14.81 -2.31 -12.71
C THR A 43 13.84 -2.82 -11.65
N ILE A 44 14.26 -2.82 -10.38
CA ILE A 44 13.38 -3.23 -9.27
C ILE A 44 12.23 -2.23 -9.14
N PHE A 45 12.50 -0.92 -9.19
CA PHE A 45 11.46 0.11 -9.19
C PHE A 45 10.49 -0.02 -10.36
N ARG A 46 11.00 -0.30 -11.56
CA ARG A 46 10.16 -0.48 -12.74
C ARG A 46 9.28 -1.73 -12.66
N GLY A 47 9.77 -2.79 -12.03
CA GLY A 47 9.01 -4.01 -11.76
C GLY A 47 7.95 -3.84 -10.66
N VAL A 48 8.22 -2.97 -9.69
CA VAL A 48 7.31 -2.65 -8.58
C VAL A 48 6.23 -1.64 -8.96
N LEU A 49 6.48 -0.79 -9.95
CA LEU A 49 5.53 0.22 -10.44
C LEU A 49 4.10 -0.31 -10.70
N PRO A 50 3.88 -1.44 -11.40
CA PRO A 50 2.52 -1.97 -11.61
C PRO A 50 1.83 -2.35 -10.28
N PHE A 51 2.57 -2.86 -9.30
CA PHE A 51 2.02 -3.16 -7.98
C PHE A 51 1.63 -1.87 -7.25
N TRP A 52 2.47 -0.84 -7.31
CA TRP A 52 2.17 0.47 -6.73
C TRP A 52 0.91 1.10 -7.34
N VAL A 53 0.72 0.98 -8.66
CA VAL A 53 -0.51 1.42 -9.34
C VAL A 53 -1.72 0.65 -8.85
N ALA A 54 -1.62 -0.67 -8.68
CA ALA A 54 -2.70 -1.47 -8.12
C ALA A 54 -3.07 -1.05 -6.68
N MET A 55 -2.07 -0.71 -5.86
CA MET A 55 -2.31 -0.16 -4.52
C MET A 55 -3.00 1.20 -4.57
N ALA A 56 -2.60 2.09 -5.48
CA ALA A 56 -3.24 3.39 -5.67
C ALA A 56 -4.72 3.24 -6.09
N VAL A 57 -5.02 2.29 -6.97
CA VAL A 57 -6.40 1.94 -7.35
C VAL A 57 -7.17 1.40 -6.15
N CYS A 58 -6.58 0.49 -5.37
CA CYS A 58 -7.17 -0.03 -4.15
C CYS A 58 -7.49 1.10 -3.15
N LEU A 59 -6.55 2.02 -2.93
CA LEU A 59 -6.75 3.20 -2.09
C LEU A 59 -7.91 4.06 -2.60
N ALA A 60 -7.97 4.34 -3.91
CA ALA A 60 -9.07 5.11 -4.50
C ALA A 60 -10.42 4.41 -4.29
N LEU A 61 -10.48 3.08 -4.42
CA LEU A 61 -11.68 2.29 -4.16
C LEU A 61 -12.08 2.33 -2.68
N LEU A 62 -11.14 2.21 -1.76
CA LEU A 62 -11.40 2.28 -0.31
C LEU A 62 -11.88 3.66 0.13
N VAL A 63 -11.37 4.72 -0.52
CA VAL A 63 -11.81 6.09 -0.28
C VAL A 63 -13.21 6.34 -0.84
N ALA A 64 -13.50 5.86 -2.06
CA ALA A 64 -14.81 6.01 -2.70
C ALA A 64 -15.90 5.12 -2.04
N PHE A 65 -15.52 3.93 -1.58
CA PHE A 65 -16.41 2.92 -1.01
C PHE A 65 -15.92 2.46 0.36
N PRO A 66 -16.14 3.27 1.43
CA PRO A 66 -15.69 2.94 2.78
C PRO A 66 -16.27 1.64 3.32
N GLN A 67 -17.42 1.20 2.78
CA GLN A 67 -18.06 -0.07 3.14
C GLN A 67 -17.16 -1.28 2.90
N ILE A 68 -16.22 -1.22 1.95
CA ILE A 68 -15.27 -2.32 1.69
C ILE A 68 -14.38 -2.55 2.93
N ALA A 69 -13.90 -1.49 3.56
CA ALA A 69 -13.09 -1.58 4.78
C ALA A 69 -13.90 -2.05 6.00
N LEU A 70 -15.20 -1.71 6.03
CA LEU A 70 -16.09 -1.97 7.15
C LEU A 70 -16.89 -3.28 7.02
N PHE A 71 -16.85 -3.93 5.85
CA PHE A 71 -17.60 -5.15 5.55
C PHE A 71 -17.28 -6.27 6.54
N LEU A 72 -15.99 -6.62 6.65
CA LEU A 72 -15.56 -7.70 7.54
C LEU A 72 -15.77 -7.34 9.04
N PRO A 73 -15.37 -6.16 9.54
CA PRO A 73 -15.68 -5.74 10.92
C PRO A 73 -17.18 -5.69 11.24
N GLY A 74 -18.04 -5.44 10.24
CA GLY A 74 -19.49 -5.46 10.38
C GLY A 74 -20.08 -6.86 10.51
N GLN A 75 -19.37 -7.90 10.06
CA GLN A 75 -19.77 -9.31 10.18
C GLN A 75 -19.21 -10.01 11.43
N MET A 76 -18.24 -9.39 12.12
CA MET A 76 -17.61 -9.93 13.34
C MET A 76 -18.28 -9.47 14.64
N ARG A 77 -19.34 -8.65 14.54
CA ARG A 77 -20.20 -8.24 15.67
C ARG A 77 -21.37 -9.21 15.81
#